data_AF-A0A927L9T2-F1
#
_entry.id   AF-A0A927L9T2-F1
#
_cell.length_a   1.000
_cell.length_b   1.000
_cell.length_c   1.000
_cell.angle_alpha   90.00
_cell.angle_beta   90.00
_cell.angle_gamma   90.00
#
_symmetry.space_group_name_H-M   'P 1'
#
loop_
_entity.id
_entity.type
_entity.pdbx_description
1 polymer ?
#
loop_
_entity_poly.entity_id
_entity_poly.type
_entity_poly.pdbx_seq_one_letter_code
_entity_poly.pdbx_strand_id
1 'polypeptide(L)'
;MSHDITPPPMPGFGPPIPPQPPKPPGGNRTNLIIVGCAVAVVASVIGTGIVVTKDGDGSASPAPTVTVTKTVAAEDADTTGDDSTGDGDGGGDSGDGTEDSSEDASDTATDDDGVFALDDEVVYDSEVEVALSGFKRGVSSEYAVPERTPYVKFSIKITNGSDATVDANELTVNCAYGDQGKEGEAIYDDGLDGLPDTRILAGRSLTVPWACELPKSETFLQVEVSPDWDSEEAIFTGDVKK
;
A
#
# COMPACT_ATOMS: atom_id res chain seq x y z
N MET A 1 -24.79 -39.04 49.44
CA MET A 1 -25.87 -39.23 48.44
C MET A 1 -25.66 -38.15 47.39
N SER A 2 -24.90 -38.47 46.35
CA SER A 2 -24.65 -37.55 45.23
C SER A 2 -25.80 -37.71 44.25
N HIS A 3 -26.50 -36.63 43.93
CA HIS A 3 -27.53 -36.63 42.90
C HIS A 3 -26.88 -36.28 41.56
N ASP A 4 -26.74 -37.28 40.69
CA ASP A 4 -26.51 -37.10 39.26
C ASP A 4 -27.72 -36.37 38.66
N ILE A 5 -27.50 -35.16 38.17
CA ILE A 5 -28.46 -34.40 37.35
C ILE A 5 -27.91 -34.40 35.93
N THR A 6 -28.26 -35.41 35.14
CA THR A 6 -28.12 -35.34 33.69
C THR A 6 -29.26 -34.50 33.11
N PRO A 7 -28.99 -33.44 32.33
CA PRO A 7 -30.04 -32.69 31.65
C PRO A 7 -30.70 -33.54 30.55
N PRO A 8 -31.99 -33.31 30.25
CA PRO A 8 -32.68 -34.06 29.20
C PRO A 8 -32.13 -33.70 27.80
N PRO A 9 -32.18 -34.64 26.83
CA PRO A 9 -31.78 -34.35 25.46
C PRO A 9 -32.73 -33.33 24.82
N MET A 10 -32.18 -32.26 24.24
CA MET A 10 -32.97 -31.27 23.51
C MET A 10 -33.55 -31.88 22.22
N PRO A 11 -34.81 -31.55 21.85
CA PRO A 11 -35.36 -31.93 20.56
C PRO A 11 -34.64 -31.22 19.41
N GLY A 12 -34.14 -31.99 18.43
CA GLY A 12 -33.56 -31.43 17.21
C GLY A 12 -34.62 -30.81 16.32
N PHE A 13 -34.75 -29.48 16.37
CA PHE A 13 -35.53 -28.69 15.42
C PHE A 13 -34.63 -27.62 14.78
N GLY A 14 -33.90 -28.03 13.76
CA GLY A 14 -33.39 -27.14 12.72
C GLY A 14 -34.02 -27.53 11.39
N PRO A 15 -34.33 -26.57 10.49
CA PRO A 15 -34.79 -26.90 9.15
C PRO A 15 -33.72 -27.75 8.43
N PRO A 16 -34.12 -28.68 7.53
CA PRO A 16 -33.18 -29.51 6.80
C PRO A 16 -32.21 -28.61 6.01
N ILE A 17 -30.91 -28.80 6.23
CA ILE A 17 -29.87 -28.15 5.44
C ILE A 17 -30.06 -28.62 3.99
N PRO A 18 -30.23 -27.72 3.01
CA PRO A 18 -30.32 -28.12 1.61
C PRO A 18 -29.02 -28.85 1.22
N PRO A 19 -29.09 -29.89 0.38
CA PRO A 19 -27.90 -30.60 -0.07
C PRO A 19 -26.95 -29.60 -0.75
N GLN A 20 -25.69 -29.59 -0.31
CA GLN A 20 -24.66 -28.78 -0.93
C GLN A 20 -24.57 -29.12 -2.43
N PRO A 21 -24.55 -28.12 -3.34
CA PRO A 21 -24.37 -28.39 -4.76
C PRO A 21 -23.02 -29.10 -4.99
N PRO A 22 -22.96 -30.07 -5.92
CA PRO A 22 -21.73 -30.81 -6.17
C PRO A 22 -20.61 -29.86 -6.61
N LYS A 23 -19.45 -30.00 -5.98
CA LYS A 23 -18.21 -29.31 -6.36
C LYS A 23 -17.98 -29.52 -7.87
N PRO A 24 -17.82 -28.44 -8.67
CA PRO A 24 -17.54 -28.59 -10.09
C PRO A 24 -16.25 -29.41 -10.30
N PRO A 25 -16.21 -30.33 -11.28
CA PRO A 25 -14.99 -31.07 -11.57
C PRO A 25 -13.91 -30.09 -12.03
N GLY A 26 -12.77 -30.08 -11.32
CA GLY A 26 -11.57 -29.37 -11.74
C GLY A 26 -11.18 -29.82 -13.15
N GLY A 27 -11.28 -28.89 -14.10
CA GLY A 27 -11.01 -29.14 -15.50
C GLY A 27 -9.89 -28.24 -15.99
N ASN A 28 -8.70 -28.82 -16.12
CA ASN A 28 -7.54 -28.20 -16.75
C ASN A 28 -7.89 -27.89 -18.21
N ARG A 29 -7.88 -26.61 -18.61
CA ARG A 29 -8.00 -26.23 -20.03
C ARG A 29 -7.00 -25.14 -20.39
N THR A 30 -5.92 -25.64 -20.96
CA THR A 30 -4.94 -25.04 -21.86
C THR A 30 -5.47 -23.93 -22.77
N ASN A 31 -4.82 -22.76 -22.70
CA ASN A 31 -4.57 -21.73 -23.72
C ASN A 31 -5.71 -21.24 -24.65
N LEU A 32 -6.03 -19.95 -24.53
CA LEU A 32 -6.34 -19.08 -25.68
C LEU A 32 -5.65 -17.71 -25.49
N ILE A 33 -4.56 -17.52 -26.23
CA ILE A 33 -3.87 -16.25 -26.39
C ILE A 33 -4.65 -15.44 -27.44
N ILE A 34 -5.17 -14.27 -27.06
CA ILE A 34 -5.55 -13.21 -28.01
C ILE A 34 -4.67 -12.00 -27.70
N VAL A 35 -3.62 -11.87 -28.50
CA VAL A 35 -2.75 -10.69 -28.57
C VAL A 35 -3.56 -9.54 -29.16
N GLY A 36 -3.95 -8.59 -28.31
CA GLY A 36 -4.38 -7.26 -28.71
C GLY A 36 -3.35 -6.25 -28.25
N CYS A 37 -2.40 -5.92 -29.13
CA CYS A 37 -1.30 -4.99 -28.87
C CYS A 37 -1.81 -3.60 -28.43
N ALA A 38 -1.60 -3.25 -27.16
CA ALA A 38 -1.38 -1.86 -26.77
C ALA A 38 0.07 -1.77 -26.30
N VAL A 39 0.89 -1.06 -27.09
CA VAL A 39 2.30 -0.83 -26.78
C VAL A 39 2.35 0.13 -25.58
N ALA A 40 2.48 -0.43 -24.38
CA ALA A 40 3.01 0.32 -23.26
C ALA A 40 4.53 0.29 -23.38
N VAL A 41 5.13 1.46 -23.59
CA VAL A 41 6.58 1.64 -23.63
C VAL A 41 7.11 1.36 -22.23
N VAL A 42 7.55 0.12 -21.99
CA VAL A 42 8.35 -0.20 -20.80
C VAL A 42 9.78 0.19 -21.12
N ALA A 43 10.19 1.36 -20.63
CA ALA A 43 11.59 1.76 -20.62
C ALA A 43 12.35 0.82 -19.67
N SER A 44 12.89 -0.27 -20.22
CA SER A 44 13.78 -1.16 -19.49
C SER A 44 15.15 -0.50 -19.38
N VAL A 45 15.45 0.08 -18.22
CA VAL A 45 16.82 0.40 -17.84
C VAL A 45 17.50 -0.93 -17.50
N ILE A 46 18.29 -1.44 -18.46
CA ILE A 46 19.20 -2.56 -18.25
C ILE A 46 20.31 -2.08 -17.32
N GLY A 47 20.16 -2.32 -16.02
CA GLY A 47 21.24 -2.20 -15.05
C GLY A 47 22.22 -3.34 -15.23
N THR A 48 23.47 -3.02 -15.55
CA THR A 48 24.59 -3.95 -15.66
C THR A 48 24.77 -4.77 -14.38
N GLY A 49 24.41 -6.06 -14.41
CA GLY A 49 24.78 -7.02 -13.38
C GLY A 49 26.28 -7.30 -13.43
N ILE A 50 27.01 -6.96 -12.36
CA ILE A 50 28.37 -7.44 -12.13
C ILE A 50 28.28 -8.93 -11.83
N VAL A 51 28.77 -9.76 -12.76
CA VAL A 51 28.93 -11.20 -12.53
C VAL A 51 30.17 -11.40 -11.65
N VAL A 52 29.97 -11.63 -10.34
CA VAL A 52 30.99 -12.26 -9.51
C VAL A 52 30.83 -13.77 -9.64
N THR A 53 31.64 -14.40 -10.47
CA THR A 53 31.81 -15.87 -10.45
C THR A 53 32.59 -16.23 -9.18
N LYS A 54 31.92 -16.91 -8.25
CA LYS A 54 32.56 -17.64 -7.16
C LYS A 54 32.22 -19.11 -7.33
N ASP A 55 33.19 -19.88 -7.81
CA ASP A 55 33.17 -21.34 -7.76
C ASP A 55 33.11 -21.79 -6.29
N GLY A 56 32.14 -22.63 -5.94
CA GLY A 56 32.02 -23.19 -4.60
C GLY A 56 30.67 -23.83 -4.31
N ASP A 57 30.61 -25.14 -4.56
CA ASP A 57 29.55 -26.12 -4.28
C ASP A 57 28.81 -25.91 -2.93
N GLY A 58 27.47 -25.87 -2.95
CA GLY A 58 26.64 -25.81 -1.74
C GLY A 58 25.21 -25.29 -1.96
N SER A 59 24.26 -26.22 -2.06
CA SER A 59 22.81 -26.00 -2.19
C SER A 59 22.21 -25.03 -1.16
N ALA A 60 21.72 -23.87 -1.62
CA ALA A 60 20.71 -23.05 -0.94
C ALA A 60 19.75 -22.47 -2.00
N SER A 61 18.44 -22.64 -1.78
CA SER A 61 17.36 -22.18 -2.66
C SER A 61 17.29 -20.65 -2.67
N PRO A 62 16.97 -19.98 -3.80
CA PRO A 62 16.87 -18.51 -3.82
C PRO A 62 15.63 -18.04 -3.03
N ALA A 63 15.83 -17.08 -2.13
CA ALA A 63 14.81 -16.32 -1.40
C ALA A 63 14.14 -15.27 -2.32
N PRO A 64 12.90 -14.82 -2.05
CA PRO A 64 12.21 -13.84 -2.87
C PRO A 64 12.94 -12.48 -2.84
N THR A 65 12.81 -11.71 -3.93
CA THR A 65 13.41 -10.38 -4.08
C THR A 65 12.31 -9.41 -4.48
N VAL A 66 11.99 -8.45 -3.61
CA VAL A 66 11.04 -7.35 -3.89
C VAL A 66 11.77 -6.27 -4.68
N THR A 67 11.12 -5.73 -5.72
CA THR A 67 11.70 -4.68 -6.59
C THR A 67 10.95 -3.36 -6.37
N VAL A 68 11.62 -2.39 -5.75
CA VAL A 68 11.10 -1.01 -5.61
C VAL A 68 11.59 -0.17 -6.80
N THR A 69 10.67 0.47 -7.54
CA THR A 69 11.02 1.38 -8.64
C THR A 69 10.77 2.84 -8.24
N LYS A 70 11.84 3.61 -8.09
CA LYS A 70 11.77 5.06 -7.82
C LYS A 70 11.71 5.83 -9.14
N THR A 71 10.60 6.52 -9.41
CA THR A 71 10.44 7.33 -10.63
C THR A 71 10.94 8.75 -10.40
N VAL A 72 11.95 9.19 -11.15
CA VAL A 72 12.35 10.60 -11.25
C VAL A 72 11.73 11.23 -12.50
N ALA A 73 11.08 12.38 -12.32
CA ALA A 73 10.52 13.16 -13.42
C ALA A 73 11.64 13.79 -14.26
N ALA A 74 11.60 13.61 -15.58
CA ALA A 74 12.48 14.28 -16.52
C ALA A 74 11.88 15.66 -16.88
N GLU A 75 12.62 16.73 -16.58
CA GLU A 75 12.36 18.04 -17.20
C GLU A 75 12.91 18.04 -18.63
N ASP A 76 12.01 18.37 -19.55
CA ASP A 76 12.26 18.60 -20.97
C ASP A 76 12.87 20.00 -21.15
N ALA A 77 14.09 20.07 -21.68
CA ALA A 77 14.70 21.31 -22.14
C ALA A 77 15.51 21.06 -23.41
N ASP A 78 14.77 21.21 -24.51
CA ASP A 78 15.17 21.68 -25.84
C ASP A 78 16.62 22.19 -25.97
N THR A 79 17.40 21.54 -26.83
CA THR A 79 18.66 22.07 -27.34
C THR A 79 18.78 21.80 -28.84
N THR A 80 18.61 22.84 -29.66
CA THR A 80 19.36 22.99 -30.91
C THR A 80 19.55 24.47 -31.23
N GLY A 81 20.81 24.93 -31.26
CA GLY A 81 21.14 26.22 -31.88
C GLY A 81 22.39 26.91 -31.35
N ASP A 82 23.51 26.62 -32.02
CA ASP A 82 24.51 27.60 -32.49
C ASP A 82 25.83 27.82 -31.72
N ASP A 83 26.86 27.98 -32.55
CA ASP A 83 28.30 27.91 -32.36
C ASP A 83 28.92 29.03 -31.51
N SER A 84 29.94 28.68 -30.71
CA SER A 84 31.31 29.24 -30.74
C SER A 84 31.97 29.23 -29.36
N THR A 85 33.01 28.39 -29.22
CA THR A 85 33.99 28.48 -28.13
C THR A 85 35.10 29.44 -28.55
N GLY A 86 35.28 30.50 -27.77
CA GLY A 86 36.46 31.36 -27.78
C GLY A 86 36.96 31.55 -26.35
N ASP A 87 38.25 31.28 -26.15
CA ASP A 87 39.01 31.35 -24.89
C ASP A 87 38.95 32.72 -24.20
N GLY A 88 39.01 32.72 -22.86
CA GLY A 88 39.18 33.93 -22.06
C GLY A 88 39.33 33.69 -20.56
N ASP A 89 40.59 33.55 -20.12
CA ASP A 89 41.13 33.53 -18.77
C ASP A 89 40.76 34.77 -17.90
N GLY A 90 40.73 34.60 -16.58
CA GLY A 90 40.70 35.73 -15.62
C GLY A 90 40.00 35.45 -14.29
N GLY A 91 40.77 35.04 -13.27
CA GLY A 91 40.29 34.85 -11.90
C GLY A 91 40.13 36.12 -11.06
N GLY A 92 39.50 35.95 -9.89
CA GLY A 92 39.70 36.82 -8.72
C GLY A 92 38.45 37.30 -7.97
N ASP A 93 38.19 36.62 -6.85
CA ASP A 93 37.94 37.21 -5.52
C ASP A 93 36.51 37.55 -5.00
N SER A 94 36.29 37.07 -3.77
CA SER A 94 35.39 37.52 -2.69
C SER A 94 33.90 37.09 -2.63
N GLY A 95 33.55 36.49 -1.47
CA GLY A 95 32.19 36.24 -0.94
C GLY A 95 32.18 34.98 -0.08
N ASP A 96 32.50 35.03 1.22
CA ASP A 96 31.64 35.37 2.37
C ASP A 96 30.48 34.38 2.63
N GLY A 97 30.49 33.83 3.85
CA GLY A 97 29.34 33.29 4.57
C GLY A 97 28.76 31.94 4.13
N THR A 98 28.83 30.94 5.00
CA THR A 98 27.64 30.43 5.75
C THR A 98 27.96 29.05 6.31
N GLU A 99 27.98 29.00 7.65
CA GLU A 99 27.88 27.77 8.41
C GLU A 99 26.51 27.13 8.16
N ASP A 100 26.51 25.80 8.25
CA ASP A 100 25.49 25.00 8.90
C ASP A 100 24.51 24.21 8.02
N SER A 101 24.30 22.99 8.53
CA SER A 101 23.17 22.10 8.30
C SER A 101 23.03 21.45 6.93
N SER A 102 23.49 20.20 6.82
CA SER A 102 22.61 19.08 6.44
C SER A 102 23.37 17.75 6.37
N GLU A 103 23.53 17.06 7.50
CA GLU A 103 23.79 15.63 7.52
C GLU A 103 22.97 15.01 8.66
N ASP A 104 21.73 14.64 8.35
CA ASP A 104 21.21 13.36 8.80
C ASP A 104 20.12 12.91 7.83
N ALA A 105 20.59 12.30 6.74
CA ALA A 105 19.75 11.44 5.93
C ALA A 105 19.58 10.14 6.73
N SER A 106 18.49 10.03 7.49
CA SER A 106 18.11 8.75 8.08
C SER A 106 17.62 7.83 6.96
N ASP A 107 18.56 7.02 6.49
CA ASP A 107 18.46 5.56 6.47
C ASP A 107 17.02 5.01 6.63
N THR A 108 16.44 4.53 5.54
CA THR A 108 15.36 3.55 5.61
C THR A 108 15.85 2.27 4.95
N ALA A 109 16.32 1.38 5.82
CA ALA A 109 16.48 -0.02 5.56
C ALA A 109 15.18 -0.56 4.95
N THR A 110 15.33 -1.23 3.81
CA THR A 110 14.30 -2.13 3.29
C THR A 110 14.36 -3.39 4.14
N ASP A 111 13.57 -3.41 5.21
CA ASP A 111 13.37 -4.61 6.02
C ASP A 111 12.07 -5.28 5.54
N ASP A 112 12.18 -6.56 5.15
CA ASP A 112 11.13 -7.51 4.74
C ASP A 112 10.10 -7.81 5.89
N ASP A 113 9.83 -6.83 6.75
CA ASP A 113 8.99 -6.96 7.95
C ASP A 113 7.56 -6.40 7.74
N GLY A 114 7.19 -6.02 6.51
CA GLY A 114 5.87 -5.49 6.18
C GLY A 114 5.61 -4.04 6.63
N VAL A 115 6.67 -3.28 6.93
CA VAL A 115 6.60 -1.88 7.36
C VAL A 115 7.05 -0.94 6.23
N PHE A 116 6.24 0.09 5.94
CA PHE A 116 6.40 1.00 4.81
C PHE A 116 6.21 2.46 5.25
N ALA A 117 6.69 3.43 4.46
CA ALA A 117 6.38 4.84 4.65
C ALA A 117 4.93 5.15 4.21
N LEU A 118 4.31 6.20 4.76
CA LEU A 118 2.92 6.59 4.42
C LEU A 118 2.66 6.82 2.93
N ASP A 119 3.67 7.15 2.13
CA ASP A 119 3.54 7.41 0.69
C ASP A 119 4.15 6.32 -0.19
N ASP A 120 4.55 5.19 0.40
CA ASP A 120 4.98 4.02 -0.35
C ASP A 120 3.81 3.32 -1.06
N GLU A 121 4.17 2.52 -2.05
CA GLU A 121 3.27 1.65 -2.80
C GLU A 121 3.65 0.20 -2.51
N VAL A 122 2.67 -0.61 -2.10
CA VAL A 122 2.87 -2.01 -1.68
C VAL A 122 2.13 -2.91 -2.64
N VAL A 123 2.83 -3.93 -3.15
CA VAL A 123 2.25 -4.98 -3.98
C VAL A 123 2.17 -6.26 -3.14
N TYR A 124 0.97 -6.81 -3.01
CA TYR A 124 0.69 -8.05 -2.30
C TYR A 124 0.94 -9.26 -3.20
N ASP A 125 1.11 -10.44 -2.61
CA ASP A 125 1.25 -11.71 -3.35
C ASP A 125 0.09 -12.02 -4.31
N SER A 126 -1.08 -11.42 -4.06
CA SER A 126 -2.28 -11.49 -4.91
C SER A 126 -2.20 -10.60 -6.16
N GLU A 127 -1.08 -9.92 -6.40
CA GLU A 127 -0.88 -8.90 -7.44
C GLU A 127 -1.82 -7.68 -7.29
N VAL A 128 -2.43 -7.51 -6.12
CA VAL A 128 -3.11 -6.28 -5.74
C VAL A 128 -2.06 -5.29 -5.22
N GLU A 129 -2.18 -4.04 -5.63
CA GLU A 129 -1.32 -2.95 -5.19
C GLU A 129 -2.13 -1.96 -4.37
N VAL A 130 -1.56 -1.49 -3.26
CA VAL A 130 -2.13 -0.45 -2.39
C VAL A 130 -1.14 0.72 -2.28
N ALA A 131 -1.65 1.94 -2.45
CA ALA A 131 -0.92 3.16 -2.16
C ALA A 131 -1.79 4.13 -1.35
N LEU A 132 -1.19 4.77 -0.35
CA LEU A 132 -1.84 5.80 0.47
C LEU A 132 -1.37 7.19 0.04
N SER A 133 -2.28 8.17 0.05
CA SER A 133 -1.91 9.52 -0.37
C SER A 133 -2.84 10.61 0.18
N GLY A 134 -2.42 11.86 0.06
CA GLY A 134 -3.31 13.00 0.29
C GLY A 134 -3.72 13.22 1.75
N PHE A 135 -2.88 12.80 2.70
CA PHE A 135 -3.09 12.97 4.14
C PHE A 135 -3.39 14.43 4.52
N LYS A 136 -4.56 14.66 5.11
CA LYS A 136 -5.04 15.98 5.53
C LYS A 136 -5.79 15.86 6.85
N ARG A 137 -5.52 16.79 7.77
CA ARG A 137 -6.26 16.87 9.04
C ARG A 137 -7.65 17.47 8.86
N GLY A 138 -8.56 17.05 9.72
CA GLY A 138 -9.91 17.57 9.81
C GLY A 138 -10.51 17.39 11.19
N VAL A 139 -11.77 17.80 11.32
CA VAL A 139 -12.62 17.51 12.47
C VAL A 139 -13.96 17.06 11.91
N SER A 140 -14.49 15.95 12.41
CA SER A 140 -15.75 15.39 11.92
C SER A 140 -16.94 16.29 12.28
N SER A 141 -18.01 16.19 11.51
CA SER A 141 -19.23 16.97 11.71
C SER A 141 -19.98 16.56 12.99
N GLU A 142 -21.09 17.24 13.28
CA GLU A 142 -22.01 16.83 14.36
C GLU A 142 -22.93 15.67 13.96
N TYR A 143 -22.95 15.29 12.68
CA TYR A 143 -23.69 14.13 12.17
C TYR A 143 -22.79 12.92 11.94
N ALA A 144 -21.49 13.09 12.18
CA ALA A 144 -20.48 12.07 11.99
C ALA A 144 -20.47 11.05 13.14
N VAL A 145 -19.84 9.92 12.88
CA VAL A 145 -19.51 8.91 13.88
C VAL A 145 -18.01 8.65 13.83
N PRO A 146 -17.26 8.95 14.91
CA PRO A 146 -17.64 9.78 16.06
C PRO A 146 -17.83 11.27 15.69
N GLU A 147 -18.67 11.99 16.44
CA GLU A 147 -18.95 13.42 16.21
C GLU A 147 -17.82 14.33 16.72
N ARG A 148 -17.54 15.44 16.01
CA ARG A 148 -16.59 16.49 16.43
C ARG A 148 -15.18 15.96 16.79
N THR A 149 -14.76 14.85 16.19
CA THR A 149 -13.51 14.17 16.46
C THR A 149 -12.41 14.65 15.50
N PRO A 150 -11.23 15.07 16.00
CA PRO A 150 -10.07 15.33 15.15
C PRO A 150 -9.60 14.07 14.43
N TYR A 151 -9.33 14.20 13.14
CA TYR A 151 -8.97 13.06 12.30
C TYR A 151 -7.89 13.40 11.28
N VAL A 152 -7.33 12.37 10.66
CA VAL A 152 -6.62 12.43 9.39
C VAL A 152 -7.42 11.72 8.31
N LYS A 153 -7.61 12.38 7.17
CA LYS A 153 -8.22 11.82 5.96
C LYS A 153 -7.14 11.61 4.91
N PHE A 154 -7.21 10.50 4.21
CA PHE A 154 -6.32 10.16 3.11
C PHE A 154 -7.09 9.35 2.05
N SER A 155 -6.46 9.13 0.91
CA SER A 155 -6.97 8.31 -0.17
C SER A 155 -6.24 6.98 -0.17
N ILE A 156 -7.00 5.89 -0.29
CA ILE A 156 -6.48 4.53 -0.52
C ILE A 156 -6.71 4.23 -1.99
N LYS A 157 -5.62 4.08 -2.75
CA LYS A 157 -5.67 3.60 -4.14
C LYS A 157 -5.41 2.09 -4.11
N ILE A 158 -6.30 1.34 -4.75
CA ILE A 158 -6.21 -0.11 -4.90
C ILE A 158 -6.14 -0.38 -6.39
N THR A 159 -5.07 -1.01 -6.85
CA THR A 159 -4.91 -1.43 -8.25
C THR A 159 -4.96 -2.94 -8.31
N ASN A 160 -5.86 -3.50 -9.12
CA ASN A 160 -5.88 -4.94 -9.37
C ASN A 160 -4.95 -5.25 -10.54
N GLY A 161 -3.72 -5.68 -10.24
CA GLY A 161 -2.73 -6.13 -11.23
C GLY A 161 -2.96 -7.56 -11.72
N SER A 162 -3.80 -8.34 -11.03
CA SER A 162 -4.10 -9.73 -11.36
C SER A 162 -5.06 -9.89 -12.54
N ASP A 163 -5.18 -11.13 -13.03
CA ASP A 163 -6.20 -11.55 -14.00
C ASP A 163 -7.58 -11.85 -13.36
N ALA A 164 -7.66 -11.89 -12.03
CA ALA A 164 -8.90 -12.19 -11.30
C ALA A 164 -9.72 -10.92 -11.03
N THR A 165 -10.96 -11.09 -10.57
CA THR A 165 -11.75 -9.98 -10.01
C THR A 165 -11.51 -9.90 -8.51
N VAL A 166 -11.14 -8.72 -8.01
CA VAL A 166 -10.95 -8.44 -6.58
C VAL A 166 -12.27 -7.97 -5.97
N ASP A 167 -12.67 -8.54 -4.84
CA ASP A 167 -13.82 -8.07 -4.07
C ASP A 167 -13.36 -7.02 -3.05
N ALA A 168 -13.61 -5.74 -3.34
CA ALA A 168 -13.10 -4.64 -2.53
C ALA A 168 -13.82 -4.51 -1.17
N ASN A 169 -14.92 -5.25 -0.96
CA ASN A 169 -15.60 -5.36 0.33
C ASN A 169 -14.72 -6.09 1.37
N GLU A 170 -13.74 -6.88 0.92
CA GLU A 170 -12.83 -7.60 1.81
C GLU A 170 -11.66 -6.74 2.31
N LEU A 171 -11.52 -5.51 1.80
CA LEU A 171 -10.52 -4.57 2.27
C LEU A 171 -10.69 -4.31 3.78
N THR A 172 -9.59 -4.31 4.50
CA THR A 172 -9.52 -3.92 5.91
C THR A 172 -8.52 -2.79 6.08
N VAL A 173 -8.84 -1.84 6.96
CA VAL A 173 -8.01 -0.68 7.25
C VAL A 173 -8.13 -0.35 8.73
N ASN A 174 -7.01 -0.43 9.44
CA ASN A 174 -6.92 -0.05 10.85
C ASN A 174 -5.91 1.10 11.01
N CYS A 175 -6.10 1.90 12.05
CA CYS A 175 -5.23 3.02 12.33
C CYS A 175 -4.76 2.98 13.78
N ALA A 176 -3.51 3.34 14.01
CA ALA A 176 -2.98 3.61 15.33
C ALA A 176 -2.19 4.92 15.34
N TYR A 177 -2.13 5.59 16.49
CA TYR A 177 -1.44 6.87 16.62
C TYR A 177 -0.65 7.01 17.91
N GLY A 178 0.34 7.90 17.85
CA GLY A 178 1.21 8.27 18.97
C GLY A 178 2.14 7.13 19.43
N ASP A 179 3.10 7.47 20.30
CA ASP A 179 4.17 6.55 20.73
C ASP A 179 3.67 5.31 21.49
N GLN A 180 2.43 5.34 21.99
CA GLN A 180 1.82 4.24 22.72
C GLN A 180 0.99 3.31 21.84
N GLY A 181 0.87 3.58 20.53
CA GLY A 181 0.10 2.76 19.59
C GLY A 181 -1.38 2.71 19.94
N LYS A 182 -2.01 3.86 20.18
CA LYS A 182 -3.45 3.90 20.47
C LYS A 182 -4.23 3.67 19.18
N GLU A 183 -5.15 2.72 19.20
CA GLU A 183 -6.08 2.49 18.10
C GLU A 183 -6.92 3.76 17.84
N GLY A 184 -6.98 4.17 16.57
CA GLY A 184 -7.78 5.29 16.11
C GLY A 184 -9.07 4.80 15.48
N GLU A 185 -10.20 5.33 15.96
CA GLU A 185 -11.51 4.97 15.43
C GLU A 185 -11.67 5.47 13.98
N ALA A 186 -12.33 4.69 13.13
CA ALA A 186 -12.73 5.13 11.80
C ALA A 186 -13.75 6.27 11.87
N ILE A 187 -13.63 7.25 10.99
CA ILE A 187 -14.55 8.38 10.89
C ILE A 187 -15.54 8.15 9.75
N TYR A 188 -16.83 8.15 10.07
CA TYR A 188 -17.92 8.13 9.13
C TYR A 188 -18.63 9.49 9.11
N ASP A 189 -18.64 10.17 7.96
CA ASP A 189 -19.19 11.52 7.76
C ASP A 189 -19.52 11.73 6.27
N ASP A 190 -19.99 12.92 5.88
CA ASP A 190 -20.21 13.26 4.46
C ASP A 190 -18.93 13.10 3.62
N GLY A 191 -18.98 12.20 2.62
CA GLY A 191 -17.84 11.84 1.78
C GLY A 191 -16.80 10.95 2.46
N LEU A 192 -17.13 10.38 3.63
CA LEU A 192 -16.40 9.36 4.37
C LEU A 192 -17.36 8.20 4.64
N ASP A 193 -17.82 7.57 3.57
CA ASP A 193 -18.92 6.58 3.60
C ASP A 193 -18.48 5.18 4.03
N GLY A 194 -17.20 5.02 4.38
CA GLY A 194 -16.61 3.74 4.75
C GLY A 194 -15.81 3.10 3.62
N LEU A 195 -15.52 1.80 3.78
CA LEU A 195 -14.84 1.00 2.77
C LEU A 195 -15.79 0.64 1.62
N PRO A 196 -15.27 0.42 0.40
CA PRO A 196 -16.10 0.24 -0.78
C PRO A 196 -16.85 -1.09 -0.80
N ASP A 197 -18.13 -1.06 -1.20
CA ASP A 197 -18.91 -2.27 -1.53
C ASP A 197 -18.97 -2.44 -3.05
N THR A 198 -17.87 -2.90 -3.65
CA THR A 198 -17.76 -3.10 -5.10
C THR A 198 -16.68 -4.11 -5.47
N ARG A 199 -16.52 -4.35 -6.77
CA ARG A 199 -15.47 -5.20 -7.33
C ARG A 199 -14.55 -4.43 -8.25
N ILE A 200 -13.27 -4.81 -8.26
CA ILE A 200 -12.24 -4.23 -9.12
C ILE A 200 -11.86 -5.28 -10.18
N LEU A 201 -12.14 -5.00 -11.44
CA LEU A 201 -11.76 -5.87 -12.55
C LEU A 201 -10.24 -5.80 -12.81
N ALA A 202 -9.69 -6.83 -13.45
CA ALA A 202 -8.29 -6.89 -13.86
C ALA A 202 -7.82 -5.60 -14.57
N GLY A 203 -6.65 -5.11 -14.19
CA GLY A 203 -6.03 -3.89 -14.72
C GLY A 203 -6.75 -2.59 -14.38
N ARG A 204 -7.72 -2.60 -13.47
CA ARG A 204 -8.45 -1.41 -13.01
C ARG A 204 -7.98 -0.99 -11.63
N SER A 205 -8.18 0.28 -11.33
CA SER A 205 -7.97 0.82 -9.99
C SER A 205 -9.26 1.41 -9.42
N LEU A 206 -9.34 1.41 -8.10
CA LEU A 206 -10.33 2.11 -7.30
C LEU A 206 -9.59 3.05 -6.34
N THR A 207 -10.17 4.23 -6.07
CA THR A 207 -9.65 5.13 -5.05
C THR A 207 -10.78 5.50 -4.10
N VAL A 208 -10.57 5.28 -2.81
CA VAL A 208 -11.56 5.54 -1.78
C VAL A 208 -11.00 6.50 -0.73
N PRO A 209 -11.79 7.49 -0.27
CA PRO A 209 -11.41 8.29 0.89
C PRO A 209 -11.59 7.46 2.16
N TRP A 210 -10.61 7.54 3.05
CA TRP A 210 -10.68 6.95 4.38
C TRP A 210 -10.23 7.97 5.41
N ALA A 211 -10.72 7.85 6.64
CA ALA A 211 -10.30 8.71 7.73
C ALA A 211 -10.33 7.97 9.06
N CYS A 212 -9.34 8.28 9.89
CA CYS A 212 -9.17 7.73 11.22
C CYS A 212 -8.97 8.86 12.23
N GLU A 213 -9.41 8.65 13.46
CA GLU A 213 -9.09 9.53 14.58
C GLU A 213 -7.58 9.78 14.65
N LEU A 214 -7.22 11.06 14.75
CA LEU A 214 -5.87 11.50 15.03
C LEU A 214 -5.94 12.78 15.87
N PRO A 215 -5.71 12.69 17.19
CA PRO A 215 -5.77 13.86 18.06
C PRO A 215 -4.81 14.95 17.59
N LYS A 216 -5.17 16.22 17.81
CA LYS A 216 -4.40 17.39 17.33
C LYS A 216 -2.96 17.45 17.86
N SER A 217 -2.68 16.80 18.98
CA SER A 217 -1.34 16.73 19.58
C SER A 217 -0.42 15.78 18.82
N GLU A 218 -0.97 14.70 18.29
CA GLU A 218 -0.26 13.56 17.70
C GLU A 218 0.08 13.83 16.24
N THR A 219 1.25 13.40 15.78
CA THR A 219 1.68 13.47 14.37
C THR A 219 1.98 12.11 13.78
N PHE A 220 2.51 11.19 14.59
CA PHE A 220 2.78 9.83 14.17
C PHE A 220 1.47 9.07 13.92
N LEU A 221 1.38 8.49 12.73
CA LEU A 221 0.28 7.64 12.26
C LEU A 221 0.85 6.31 11.79
N GLN A 222 0.18 5.24 12.18
CA GLN A 222 0.30 3.91 11.61
C GLN A 222 -1.03 3.55 10.94
N VAL A 223 -0.99 3.08 9.70
CA VAL A 223 -2.13 2.59 8.95
C VAL A 223 -1.83 1.17 8.53
N GLU A 224 -2.67 0.24 8.96
CA GLU A 224 -2.57 -1.16 8.62
C GLU A 224 -3.61 -1.45 7.55
N VAL A 225 -3.21 -2.07 6.44
CA VAL A 225 -4.10 -2.33 5.29
C VAL A 225 -3.94 -3.78 4.86
N SER A 226 -5.06 -4.45 4.60
CA SER A 226 -5.08 -5.72 3.87
C SER A 226 -6.17 -5.71 2.80
N PRO A 227 -5.89 -6.09 1.55
CA PRO A 227 -6.86 -6.08 0.46
C PRO A 227 -7.92 -7.18 0.58
N ASP A 228 -7.62 -8.24 1.33
CA ASP A 228 -8.50 -9.38 1.60
C ASP A 228 -8.15 -10.07 2.94
N TRP A 229 -8.84 -11.16 3.27
CA TRP A 229 -8.68 -11.88 4.54
C TRP A 229 -7.49 -12.84 4.56
N ASP A 230 -6.88 -13.12 3.40
CA ASP A 230 -5.81 -14.11 3.24
C ASP A 230 -4.43 -13.44 3.09
N SER A 231 -4.40 -12.17 2.74
CA SER A 231 -3.19 -11.36 2.56
C SER A 231 -2.57 -10.97 3.90
N GLU A 232 -1.24 -10.90 3.93
CA GLU A 232 -0.51 -10.31 5.05
C GLU A 232 -0.74 -8.80 5.08
N GLU A 233 -0.95 -8.26 6.28
CA GLU A 233 -1.26 -6.84 6.46
C GLU A 233 -0.02 -5.98 6.25
N ALA A 234 -0.14 -4.95 5.40
CA ALA A 234 0.92 -3.95 5.20
C ALA A 234 0.77 -2.82 6.21
N ILE A 235 1.87 -2.43 6.85
CA ILE A 235 1.90 -1.42 7.91
C ILE A 235 2.58 -0.16 7.38
N PHE A 236 1.80 0.87 7.08
CA PHE A 236 2.28 2.18 6.64
C PHE A 236 2.48 3.10 7.84
N THR A 237 3.65 3.72 7.99
CA THR A 237 3.97 4.57 9.13
C THR A 237 4.59 5.91 8.72
N GLY A 238 4.37 6.94 9.53
CA GLY A 238 4.99 8.24 9.32
C GLY A 238 4.29 9.40 10.03
N ASP A 239 4.85 10.60 9.87
CA ASP A 239 4.32 11.82 10.45
C ASP A 239 3.33 12.54 9.52
N VAL A 240 2.15 12.86 10.05
CA VAL A 240 1.16 13.72 9.41
C VAL A 240 1.32 15.15 9.88
N LYS A 241 1.57 16.07 8.94
CA LYS A 241 1.69 17.52 9.20
C LYS A 241 0.47 18.06 9.98
N LYS A 242 0.74 18.98 10.90
CA LYS A 242 -0.27 19.66 11.72
C LYS A 242 -1.10 20.66 10.94
#